data_AF-A0A7W6MAJ9-F1
#
_entry.id   AF-A0A7W6MAJ9-F1
#
_cell.length_a   1.000
_cell.length_b   1.000
_cell.length_c   1.000
_cell.angle_alpha   90.00
_cell.angle_beta   90.00
_cell.angle_gamma   90.00
#
_symmetry.space_group_name_H-M   'P 1'
#
loop_
_entity.id
_entity.type
_entity.pdbx_description
1 polymer ?
#
loop_
_entity_poly.entity_id
_entity_poly.type
_entity_poly.pdbx_seq_one_letter_code
_entity_poly.pdbx_strand_id
1 'polypeptide(L)'
;MDFDVWIGPVIIAAGIAGVVNVLGWFVTGRRARLANEQRRREKQDDIATALLAEITHYRDALTFFDLDEVWESVANEMAENEDYMPFIPSERNDTIFTAIVGEIHVLPEDVIQPVTRYYNQVFAIDAIIDDLRSTSFRQEPYRTRIAVYTDYMSLKKQAIEDGNSAIKALSAHLSVSGARPALTKDRAR
;
A
#
# COMPACT_ATOMS: atom_id res chain seq x y z
N MET A 1 10.33 40.71 64.68
CA MET A 1 10.85 39.77 63.67
C MET A 1 9.75 38.74 63.48
N ASP A 2 8.75 39.09 62.66
CA ASP A 2 7.53 38.29 62.50
C ASP A 2 7.71 37.37 61.30
N PHE A 3 8.47 36.30 61.49
CA PHE A 3 8.71 35.29 60.46
C PHE A 3 7.60 34.22 60.41
N ASP A 4 6.81 34.05 61.48
CA ASP A 4 5.81 32.97 61.57
C ASP A 4 4.48 33.25 60.85
N VAL A 5 4.11 34.52 60.61
CA VAL A 5 2.84 34.86 59.97
C VAL A 5 2.89 34.70 58.43
N TRP A 6 4.09 34.75 57.85
CA TRP A 6 4.27 34.73 56.39
C TRP A 6 4.55 33.32 55.82
N ILE A 7 5.01 32.39 56.66
CA ILE A 7 5.36 31.03 56.25
C ILE A 7 4.11 30.17 55.99
N GLY A 8 3.05 30.33 56.77
CA GLY A 8 1.80 29.57 56.60
C GLY A 8 1.15 29.74 55.21
N PRO A 9 0.92 30.97 54.74
CA PRO A 9 0.34 31.22 53.42
C PRO A 9 1.25 30.77 52.26
N VAL A 10 2.57 30.96 52.38
CA VAL A 10 3.55 30.61 51.34
C VAL A 10 3.70 29.09 51.20
N ILE A 11 3.71 28.34 52.31
CA ILE A 11 3.74 26.87 52.28
C ILE A 11 2.45 26.31 51.68
N ILE A 12 1.28 26.87 52.03
CA ILE A 12 -0.01 26.45 51.46
C ILE A 12 -0.07 26.76 49.96
N ALA A 13 0.38 27.95 49.55
CA ALA A 13 0.44 28.34 48.13
C ALA A 13 1.41 27.47 47.33
N ALA A 14 2.59 27.15 47.88
CA ALA A 14 3.56 26.25 47.26
C ALA A 14 3.04 24.81 47.14
N GLY A 15 2.29 24.32 48.15
CA GLY A 15 1.61 23.04 48.11
C GLY A 15 0.55 22.96 47.02
N ILE A 16 -0.31 23.98 46.91
CA ILE A 16 -1.35 24.08 45.87
C ILE A 16 -0.70 24.20 44.48
N ALA A 17 0.33 25.03 44.32
CA ALA A 17 1.06 25.20 43.08
C ALA A 17 1.75 23.90 42.63
N GLY A 18 2.34 23.14 43.56
CA GLY A 18 2.94 21.83 43.28
C GLY A 18 1.91 20.81 42.79
N VAL A 19 0.72 20.74 43.42
CA VAL A 19 -0.37 19.84 43.02
C VAL A 19 -0.93 20.20 41.65
N VAL A 20 -1.15 21.50 41.36
CA VAL A 20 -1.63 21.97 40.05
C VAL A 20 -0.63 21.64 38.94
N ASN A 21 0.67 21.75 39.21
CA ASN A 21 1.71 21.44 38.23
C ASN A 21 1.77 19.93 37.89
N VAL A 22 1.69 19.06 38.90
CA VAL A 22 1.65 17.60 38.71
C VAL A 22 0.37 17.15 37.99
N LEU A 23 -0.79 17.72 38.33
CA LEU A 23 -2.06 17.44 37.64
C LEU A 23 -2.05 17.94 36.19
N GLY A 24 -1.41 19.09 35.94
CA GLY A 24 -1.21 19.64 34.59
C GLY A 24 -0.41 18.71 33.69
N TRP A 25 0.67 18.10 34.20
CA TRP A 25 1.46 17.13 33.45
C TRP A 25 0.69 15.83 33.17
N PHE A 26 -0.10 15.34 34.13
CA PHE A 26 -0.94 14.15 33.96
C PHE A 26 -2.04 14.34 32.90
N VAL A 27 -2.74 15.48 32.92
CA VAL A 27 -3.77 15.82 31.91
C VAL A 27 -3.12 16.03 30.53
N THR A 28 -1.97 16.71 30.47
CA THR A 28 -1.23 16.92 29.22
C THR A 28 -0.70 15.62 28.64
N GLY A 29 -0.15 14.73 29.48
CA GLY A 29 0.29 13.39 29.05
C GLY A 29 -0.86 12.51 28.54
N ARG A 30 -2.04 12.60 29.15
CA ARG A 30 -3.23 11.86 28.69
C ARG A 30 -3.77 12.41 27.37
N ARG A 31 -3.81 13.75 27.21
CA ARG A 31 -4.17 14.41 25.94
C ARG A 31 -3.16 14.11 24.83
N ALA A 32 -1.86 14.09 25.14
CA ALA A 32 -0.81 13.76 24.19
C ALA A 32 -0.92 12.31 23.69
N ARG A 33 -1.27 11.35 24.56
CA ARG A 33 -1.51 9.95 24.15
C ARG A 33 -2.68 9.82 23.19
N LEU A 34 -3.82 10.43 23.52
CA LEU A 34 -5.01 10.42 22.64
C LEU A 34 -4.73 11.09 21.29
N ALA A 35 -4.03 12.23 21.29
CA ALA A 35 -3.65 12.93 20.05
C ALA A 35 -2.68 12.09 19.20
N ASN A 36 -1.74 11.37 19.82
CA ASN A 36 -0.82 10.49 19.11
C ASN A 36 -1.54 9.27 18.51
N GLU A 37 -2.51 8.69 19.21
CA GLU A 37 -3.35 7.61 18.68
C GLU A 37 -4.22 8.08 17.51
N GLN A 38 -4.80 9.28 17.60
CA GLN A 38 -5.57 9.89 16.51
C GLN A 38 -4.70 10.11 15.26
N ARG A 39 -3.54 10.76 15.42
CA ARG A 39 -2.60 10.97 14.30
C ARG A 39 -2.14 9.66 13.66
N ARG A 40 -1.94 8.60 14.47
CA ARG A 40 -1.58 7.29 13.94
C ARG A 40 -2.71 6.70 13.10
N ARG A 41 -3.96 6.84 13.53
CA ARG A 41 -5.14 6.38 12.76
C ARG A 41 -5.32 7.17 11.47
N GLU A 42 -5.26 8.51 11.54
CA GLU A 42 -5.33 9.37 10.35
C GLU A 42 -4.26 8.96 9.33
N LYS A 43 -3.02 8.76 9.79
CA LYS A 43 -1.92 8.28 8.96
C LYS A 43 -2.16 6.89 8.37
N GLN A 44 -2.72 5.95 9.15
CA GLN A 44 -3.10 4.63 8.65
C GLN A 44 -4.14 4.74 7.53
N ASP A 45 -5.17 5.56 7.72
CA ASP A 45 -6.25 5.75 6.77
C ASP A 45 -5.75 6.44 5.47
N ASP A 46 -4.87 7.44 5.58
CA ASP A 46 -4.28 8.14 4.44
C ASP A 46 -3.42 7.19 3.60
N ILE A 47 -2.53 6.43 4.25
CA ILE A 47 -1.70 5.40 3.61
C ILE A 47 -2.59 4.35 2.94
N ALA A 48 -3.59 3.84 3.66
CA ALA A 48 -4.48 2.81 3.14
C ALA A 48 -5.31 3.30 1.94
N THR A 49 -5.75 4.57 1.97
CA THR A 49 -6.48 5.20 0.86
C THR A 49 -5.60 5.33 -0.37
N ALA A 50 -4.36 5.80 -0.20
CA ALA A 50 -3.41 5.95 -1.29
C ALA A 50 -3.07 4.60 -1.94
N LEU A 51 -2.76 3.58 -1.13
CA LEU A 51 -2.50 2.23 -1.61
C LEU A 51 -3.72 1.61 -2.29
N LEU A 52 -4.92 1.80 -1.72
CA LEU A 52 -6.14 1.27 -2.33
C LEU A 52 -6.34 1.84 -3.73
N ALA A 53 -6.08 3.13 -3.94
CA ALA A 53 -6.19 3.76 -5.25
C ALA A 53 -5.18 3.18 -6.26
N GLU A 54 -3.90 3.07 -5.88
CA GLU A 54 -2.84 2.52 -6.75
C GLU A 54 -3.11 1.06 -7.14
N ILE A 55 -3.40 0.20 -6.16
CA ILE A 55 -3.66 -1.23 -6.38
C ILE A 55 -4.91 -1.41 -7.25
N THR A 56 -5.98 -0.65 -6.97
CA THR A 56 -7.21 -0.71 -7.76
C THR A 56 -6.96 -0.32 -9.21
N HIS A 57 -6.18 0.74 -9.44
CA HIS A 57 -5.86 1.20 -10.79
C HIS A 57 -5.16 0.12 -11.62
N TYR A 58 -4.09 -0.48 -11.10
CA TYR A 58 -3.36 -1.49 -11.86
C TYR A 58 -4.15 -2.80 -11.99
N ARG A 59 -4.87 -3.22 -10.94
CA ARG A 59 -5.80 -4.38 -11.02
C ARG A 59 -6.83 -4.16 -12.13
N ASP A 60 -7.48 -3.00 -12.17
CA ASP A 60 -8.50 -2.68 -13.19
C ASP A 60 -7.90 -2.71 -14.59
N ALA A 61 -6.69 -2.17 -14.77
CA ALA A 61 -5.97 -2.21 -16.05
C ALA A 61 -5.68 -3.65 -16.51
N LEU A 62 -5.27 -4.54 -15.60
CA LEU A 62 -5.04 -5.96 -15.93
C LEU A 62 -6.33 -6.69 -16.31
N THR A 63 -7.46 -6.32 -15.71
CA THR A 63 -8.78 -6.94 -16.01
C THR A 63 -9.48 -6.34 -17.22
N PHE A 64 -8.95 -5.27 -17.81
CA PHE A 64 -9.54 -4.64 -19.00
C PHE A 64 -9.44 -5.54 -20.23
N PHE A 65 -8.41 -6.37 -20.30
CA PHE A 65 -8.18 -7.33 -21.38
C PHE A 65 -8.35 -8.77 -20.87
N ASP A 66 -8.75 -9.67 -21.77
CA ASP A 66 -8.67 -11.11 -21.49
C ASP A 66 -7.21 -11.57 -21.67
N LEU A 67 -6.54 -11.82 -20.55
CA LEU A 67 -5.14 -12.25 -20.56
C LEU A 67 -4.93 -13.63 -21.19
N ASP A 68 -5.95 -14.50 -21.21
CA ASP A 68 -5.89 -15.79 -21.89
C ASP A 68 -5.95 -15.61 -23.41
N GLU A 69 -6.85 -14.76 -23.89
CA GLU A 69 -6.97 -14.43 -25.32
C GLU A 69 -5.69 -13.74 -25.84
N VAL A 70 -5.16 -12.78 -25.07
CA VAL A 70 -3.89 -12.11 -25.40
C VAL A 70 -2.73 -13.10 -25.42
N TRP A 71 -2.67 -14.01 -24.45
CA TRP A 71 -1.64 -15.05 -24.41
C TRP A 71 -1.73 -15.97 -25.63
N GLU A 72 -2.92 -16.48 -25.96
CA GLU A 72 -3.14 -17.40 -27.07
C GLU A 72 -2.75 -16.75 -28.41
N SER A 73 -3.19 -15.52 -28.64
CA SER A 73 -2.87 -14.77 -29.86
C SER A 73 -1.35 -14.60 -30.03
N VAL A 74 -0.65 -14.17 -28.98
CA VAL A 74 0.81 -13.92 -29.05
C VAL A 74 1.60 -15.22 -29.14
N ALA A 75 1.22 -16.25 -28.37
CA ALA A 75 1.89 -17.55 -28.40
C ALA A 75 1.75 -18.25 -29.77
N ASN A 76 0.58 -18.15 -30.40
CA ASN A 76 0.36 -18.70 -31.74
C ASN A 76 1.22 -17.98 -32.78
N GLU A 77 1.26 -16.64 -32.77
CA GLU A 77 2.13 -15.89 -33.68
C GLU A 77 3.62 -16.22 -33.46
N MET A 78 4.07 -16.36 -32.21
CA MET A 78 5.44 -16.79 -31.89
C MET A 78 5.77 -18.22 -32.35
N ALA A 79 4.76 -19.08 -32.48
CA ALA A 79 4.92 -20.46 -32.95
C ALA A 79 4.91 -20.57 -34.49
N GLU A 80 4.12 -19.73 -35.15
CA GLU A 80 4.00 -19.69 -36.62
C GLU A 80 5.12 -18.87 -37.28
N ASN A 81 5.66 -17.89 -36.56
CA ASN A 81 6.68 -16.96 -37.06
C ASN A 81 7.88 -16.89 -36.10
N GLU A 82 8.98 -17.56 -36.45
CA GLU A 82 10.20 -17.59 -35.61
C GLU A 82 10.84 -16.21 -35.41
N ASP A 83 10.61 -15.26 -36.32
CA ASP A 83 11.14 -13.89 -36.21
C ASP A 83 10.22 -12.94 -35.44
N TYR A 84 8.99 -13.35 -35.14
CA TYR A 84 8.06 -12.53 -34.38
C TYR A 84 8.53 -12.35 -32.93
N MET A 85 8.43 -11.11 -32.46
CA MET A 85 8.75 -10.72 -31.09
C MET A 85 7.67 -9.76 -30.59
N PRO A 86 6.92 -10.11 -29.52
CA PRO A 86 5.95 -9.20 -28.95
C PRO A 86 6.64 -7.98 -28.35
N PHE A 87 6.01 -6.82 -28.50
CA PHE A 87 6.46 -5.61 -27.80
C PHE A 87 5.99 -5.68 -26.35
N ILE A 88 6.94 -5.75 -25.41
CA ILE A 88 6.66 -5.76 -23.97
C ILE A 88 6.91 -4.36 -23.41
N PRO A 89 5.87 -3.58 -23.05
CA PRO A 89 6.05 -2.26 -22.46
C PRO A 89 6.64 -2.36 -21.05
N SER A 90 7.42 -1.34 -20.65
CA SER A 90 7.76 -1.16 -19.24
C SER A 90 6.52 -0.71 -18.47
N GLU A 91 6.40 -1.17 -17.24
CA GLU A 91 5.28 -0.85 -16.37
C GLU A 91 5.78 -0.12 -15.12
N ARG A 92 4.92 0.71 -14.51
CA ARG A 92 5.25 1.41 -13.27
C ARG A 92 3.99 1.59 -12.44
N ASN A 93 3.71 0.58 -11.63
CA ASN A 93 2.46 0.45 -10.87
C ASN A 93 2.69 0.42 -9.35
N ASP A 94 3.82 0.95 -8.90
CA ASP A 94 4.30 0.87 -7.52
C ASP A 94 4.68 2.25 -6.92
N THR A 95 4.38 3.35 -7.61
CA THR A 95 4.93 4.69 -7.29
C THR A 95 4.56 5.15 -5.88
N ILE A 96 3.31 4.98 -5.46
CA ILE A 96 2.84 5.32 -4.11
C ILE A 96 3.50 4.39 -3.11
N PHE A 97 3.50 3.08 -3.38
CA PHE A 97 4.15 2.12 -2.50
C PHE A 97 5.62 2.40 -2.27
N THR A 98 6.40 2.65 -3.32
CA THR A 98 7.84 3.00 -3.20
C THR A 98 8.04 4.20 -2.30
N ALA A 99 7.17 5.21 -2.40
CA ALA A 99 7.27 6.43 -1.61
C ALA A 99 6.98 6.21 -0.11
N ILE A 100 6.19 5.20 0.25
CA ILE A 100 5.69 5.01 1.62
C ILE A 100 6.11 3.68 2.27
N VAL A 101 6.88 2.82 1.58
CA VAL A 101 7.26 1.49 2.08
C VAL A 101 7.99 1.54 3.42
N GLY A 102 8.78 2.59 3.68
CA GLY A 102 9.44 2.80 4.97
C GLY A 102 8.47 2.99 6.14
N GLU A 103 7.21 3.32 5.83
CA GLU A 103 6.12 3.58 6.77
C GLU A 103 5.07 2.46 6.78
N ILE A 104 5.28 1.38 6.02
CA ILE A 104 4.32 0.26 5.91
C ILE A 104 3.98 -0.35 7.29
N HIS A 105 4.94 -0.33 8.22
CA HIS A 105 4.79 -0.81 9.60
C HIS A 105 3.76 -0.02 10.43
N VAL A 106 3.30 1.13 9.93
CA VAL A 106 2.23 1.91 10.56
C VAL A 106 0.89 1.21 10.37
N LEU A 107 0.67 0.51 9.25
CA LEU A 107 -0.57 -0.20 8.94
C LEU A 107 -0.80 -1.39 9.90
N PRO A 108 -2.06 -1.84 10.04
CA PRO A 108 -2.37 -3.08 10.74
C PRO A 108 -1.73 -4.33 10.08
N GLU A 109 -1.40 -5.34 10.88
CA GLU A 109 -0.75 -6.57 10.42
C GLU A 109 -1.55 -7.31 9.33
N ASP A 110 -2.88 -7.35 9.49
CA ASP A 110 -3.84 -7.94 8.56
C ASP A 110 -3.95 -7.17 7.23
N VAL A 111 -3.43 -5.95 7.16
CA VAL A 111 -3.30 -5.15 5.93
C VAL A 111 -1.91 -5.28 5.31
N ILE A 112 -0.86 -5.30 6.13
CA ILE A 112 0.53 -5.36 5.65
C ILE A 112 0.77 -6.58 4.78
N GLN A 113 0.31 -7.77 5.22
CA GLN A 113 0.62 -9.01 4.52
C GLN A 113 0.02 -9.06 3.09
N PRO A 114 -1.29 -8.81 2.86
CA PRO A 114 -1.85 -8.76 1.52
C PRO A 114 -1.22 -7.69 0.62
N VAL A 115 -0.94 -6.49 1.15
CA VAL A 115 -0.30 -5.40 0.40
C VAL A 115 1.11 -5.80 -0.03
N THR A 116 1.90 -6.35 0.90
CA THR A 116 3.27 -6.78 0.60
C THR A 116 3.30 -7.90 -0.44
N ARG A 117 2.37 -8.87 -0.34
CA ARG A 117 2.24 -9.93 -1.34
C ARG A 117 1.98 -9.35 -2.74
N TYR A 118 1.04 -8.42 -2.85
CA TYR A 118 0.74 -7.76 -4.11
C TYR A 118 1.96 -7.04 -4.70
N TYR A 119 2.68 -6.22 -3.93
CA TYR A 119 3.83 -5.50 -4.48
C TYR A 119 5.03 -6.39 -4.78
N ASN A 120 5.22 -7.49 -4.03
CA ASN A 120 6.20 -8.51 -4.43
C ASN A 120 5.86 -9.12 -5.80
N GLN A 121 4.57 -9.31 -6.08
CA GLN A 121 4.11 -9.78 -7.37
C GLN A 121 4.32 -8.73 -8.47
N VAL A 122 4.09 -7.44 -8.19
CA VAL A 122 4.42 -6.33 -9.10
C VAL A 122 5.92 -6.32 -9.44
N PHE A 123 6.79 -6.44 -8.44
CA PHE A 123 8.25 -6.48 -8.67
C PHE A 123 8.69 -7.70 -9.47
N ALA A 124 8.03 -8.86 -9.30
CA ALA A 124 8.29 -10.03 -10.12
C ALA A 124 7.90 -9.80 -11.58
N ILE A 125 6.82 -9.05 -11.84
CA ILE A 125 6.40 -8.66 -13.19
C ILE A 125 7.45 -7.70 -13.81
N ASP A 126 7.90 -6.70 -13.07
CA ASP A 126 8.92 -5.76 -13.58
C ASP A 126 10.22 -6.48 -13.93
N ALA A 127 10.66 -7.42 -13.09
CA ALA A 127 11.86 -8.22 -13.34
C ALA A 127 11.73 -9.07 -14.62
N ILE A 128 10.61 -9.76 -14.83
CA ILE A 128 10.43 -10.56 -16.05
C ILE A 128 10.24 -9.68 -17.30
N ILE A 129 9.70 -8.46 -17.16
CA ILE A 129 9.62 -7.48 -18.26
C ILE A 129 11.03 -7.12 -18.72
N ASP A 130 11.96 -6.87 -17.79
CA ASP A 130 13.35 -6.57 -18.13
C ASP A 130 14.02 -7.75 -18.86
N ASP A 131 13.79 -8.98 -18.40
CA ASP A 131 14.28 -10.19 -19.05
C ASP A 131 13.72 -10.36 -20.47
N LEU A 132 12.41 -10.19 -20.65
CA LEU A 132 11.73 -10.27 -21.96
C LEU A 132 12.19 -9.18 -22.94
N ARG A 133 12.61 -8.02 -22.44
CA ARG A 133 13.12 -6.91 -23.26
C ARG A 133 14.59 -7.06 -23.61
N SER A 134 15.30 -7.99 -22.97
CA SER A 134 16.73 -8.21 -23.16
C SER A 134 17.10 -8.67 -24.57
N THR A 135 18.34 -8.39 -25.00
CA THR A 135 18.86 -8.91 -26.26
C THR A 135 19.10 -10.41 -26.22
N SER A 136 19.40 -10.97 -25.03
CA SER A 136 19.57 -12.41 -24.82
C SER A 136 18.28 -13.17 -25.08
N PHE A 137 17.14 -12.66 -24.61
CA PHE A 137 15.84 -13.30 -24.84
C PHE A 137 15.51 -13.45 -26.33
N ARG A 138 15.93 -12.50 -27.17
CA ARG A 138 15.71 -12.57 -28.62
C ARG A 138 16.43 -13.74 -29.30
N GLN A 139 17.50 -14.23 -28.69
CA GLN A 139 18.32 -15.32 -29.23
C GLN A 139 17.84 -16.70 -28.76
N GLU A 140 16.88 -16.75 -27.82
CA GLU A 140 16.33 -18.00 -27.31
C GLU A 140 15.47 -18.72 -28.36
N PRO A 141 15.43 -20.07 -28.35
CA PRO A 141 14.52 -20.84 -29.19
C PRO A 141 13.06 -20.46 -28.94
N TYR A 142 12.22 -20.52 -29.99
CA TYR A 142 10.82 -20.11 -29.92
C TYR A 142 10.05 -20.75 -28.75
N ARG A 143 10.31 -22.03 -28.45
CA ARG A 143 9.68 -22.75 -27.32
C ARG A 143 10.02 -22.13 -25.97
N THR A 144 11.28 -21.76 -25.76
CA THR A 144 11.72 -21.06 -24.54
C THR A 144 11.06 -19.70 -24.46
N ARG A 145 11.01 -18.95 -25.56
CA ARG A 145 10.35 -17.64 -25.60
C ARG A 145 8.87 -17.72 -25.24
N ILE A 146 8.15 -18.71 -25.78
CA ILE A 146 6.74 -18.96 -25.44
C ILE A 146 6.60 -19.31 -23.96
N ALA A 147 7.48 -20.16 -23.41
CA ALA A 147 7.44 -20.52 -21.99
C ALA A 147 7.60 -19.30 -21.08
N VAL A 148 8.61 -18.46 -21.31
CA VAL A 148 8.84 -17.25 -20.50
C VAL A 148 7.70 -16.23 -20.67
N TYR A 149 7.17 -16.06 -21.87
CA TYR A 149 5.98 -15.22 -22.09
C TYR A 149 4.74 -15.77 -21.36
N THR A 150 4.61 -17.09 -21.27
CA THR A 150 3.56 -17.77 -20.49
C THR A 150 3.73 -17.50 -18.99
N ASP A 151 4.95 -17.53 -18.48
CA ASP A 151 5.25 -17.18 -17.09
C ASP A 151 4.88 -15.71 -16.81
N TYR A 152 5.20 -14.79 -17.72
CA TYR A 152 4.82 -13.39 -17.63
C TYR A 152 3.29 -13.19 -17.57
N MET A 153 2.53 -13.86 -18.42
CA MET A 153 1.06 -13.82 -18.38
C MET A 153 0.51 -14.41 -17.07
N SER A 154 1.13 -15.49 -16.57
CA SER A 154 0.76 -16.11 -15.29
C SER A 154 1.01 -15.17 -14.12
N LEU A 155 2.12 -14.44 -14.11
CA LEU A 155 2.43 -13.44 -13.09
C LEU A 155 1.40 -12.29 -13.09
N LYS A 156 0.93 -11.85 -14.27
CA LYS A 156 -0.14 -10.85 -14.36
C LYS A 156 -1.46 -11.35 -13.79
N LYS A 157 -1.83 -12.60 -14.04
CA LYS A 157 -3.02 -13.20 -13.45
C LYS A 157 -2.91 -13.30 -11.93
N GLN A 158 -1.76 -13.71 -11.40
CA GLN A 158 -1.52 -13.74 -9.96
C GLN A 158 -1.62 -12.33 -9.34
N ALA A 159 -1.15 -11.28 -10.03
CA ALA A 159 -1.29 -9.90 -9.57
C ALA A 159 -2.76 -9.46 -9.44
N ILE A 160 -3.66 -9.98 -10.28
CA ILE A 160 -5.10 -9.73 -10.14
C ILE A 160 -5.62 -10.35 -8.83
N GLU A 161 -5.24 -11.59 -8.52
CA GLU A 161 -5.66 -12.29 -7.29
C GLU A 161 -5.12 -11.61 -6.03
N ASP A 162 -3.83 -11.27 -6.03
CA ASP A 162 -3.17 -10.59 -4.92
C ASP A 162 -3.72 -9.16 -4.75
N GLY A 163 -4.00 -8.48 -5.87
CA GLY A 163 -4.63 -7.16 -5.88
C GLY A 163 -6.03 -7.21 -5.27
N ASN A 164 -6.85 -8.18 -5.65
CA ASN A 164 -8.18 -8.38 -5.06
C ASN A 164 -8.09 -8.63 -3.53
N SER A 165 -7.09 -9.40 -3.10
CA SER A 165 -6.85 -9.67 -1.67
C SER A 165 -6.42 -8.42 -0.90
N ALA A 166 -5.52 -7.61 -1.46
CA ALA A 166 -5.09 -6.35 -0.87
C ALA A 166 -6.21 -5.31 -0.84
N ILE A 167 -6.98 -5.16 -1.93
CA ILE A 167 -8.16 -4.28 -2.01
C ILE A 167 -9.18 -4.65 -0.93
N LYS A 168 -9.41 -5.95 -0.71
CA LYS A 168 -10.31 -6.44 0.35
C LYS A 168 -9.81 -6.04 1.74
N ALA A 169 -8.54 -6.25 2.05
CA ALA A 169 -7.94 -5.91 3.35
C ALA A 169 -7.97 -4.39 3.61
N LEU A 170 -7.55 -3.59 2.64
CA LEU A 170 -7.56 -2.11 2.72
C LEU A 170 -8.99 -1.58 2.85
N SER A 171 -9.94 -2.10 2.07
CA SER A 171 -11.35 -1.73 2.18
C SER A 171 -11.95 -2.08 3.53
N ALA A 172 -11.60 -3.24 4.10
CA ALA A 172 -12.06 -3.65 5.42
C ALA A 172 -11.53 -2.71 6.50
N HIS A 173 -10.23 -2.38 6.47
CA HIS A 173 -9.61 -1.43 7.38
C HIS A 173 -10.29 -0.05 7.35
N LEU A 174 -10.45 0.54 6.16
CA LEU A 174 -11.09 1.85 5.99
C LEU A 174 -12.58 1.86 6.41
N SER A 175 -13.27 0.74 6.25
CA SER A 175 -14.67 0.61 6.68
C SER A 175 -14.79 0.56 8.20
N VAL A 176 -13.83 -0.06 8.90
CA VAL A 176 -13.77 -0.08 10.37
C VAL A 176 -13.39 1.30 10.94
N SER A 177 -12.50 2.04 10.26
CA SER A 177 -12.12 3.41 10.66
C SER A 177 -13.24 4.45 10.46
N GLY A 178 -14.30 4.13 9.70
CA GLY A 178 -15.38 5.07 9.38
C GLY A 178 -15.05 6.05 8.26
N ALA A 179 -13.97 5.81 7.50
CA ALA A 179 -13.43 6.71 6.47
C ALA A 179 -14.21 6.72 5.14
N ARG A 180 -15.39 6.08 5.04
CA ARG A 180 -16.16 5.96 3.79
C ARG A 180 -17.46 6.78 3.79
N PRO A 181 -17.44 7.99 3.20
CA PRO A 181 -18.59 8.45 2.41
C PRO A 181 -18.26 8.95 0.99
N ALA A 182 -17.00 8.97 0.53
CA ALA A 182 -16.65 9.75 -0.68
C ALA A 182 -16.55 9.00 -2.02
N LEU A 183 -16.27 7.69 -2.05
CA LEU A 183 -15.95 6.98 -3.31
C LEU A 183 -17.11 6.23 -3.98
N THR A 184 -18.32 6.26 -3.41
CA THR A 184 -19.50 5.57 -3.97
C THR A 184 -20.42 6.45 -4.82
N LYS A 185 -20.10 7.74 -5.00
CA LYS A 185 -21.05 8.70 -5.60
C LYS A 185 -20.92 8.96 -7.11
N ASP A 186 -20.05 8.27 -7.84
CA ASP A 186 -19.84 8.55 -9.27
C ASP A 186 -19.88 7.32 -10.20
N ARG A 187 -20.87 6.45 -10.00
CA ARG A 187 -21.32 5.45 -11.00
C ARG A 187 -22.83 5.44 -11.16
N ALA A 188 -23.42 6.63 -11.24
CA ALA A 188 -24.81 6.80 -11.64
C ALA A 188 -24.95 8.08 -12.48
N ARG A 189 -24.42 8.04 -13.70
CA ARG A 189 -24.88 8.85 -14.84
C ARG A 189 -24.51 8.15 -16.14
#